data_AF-A0A932ZZ45-F1
#
_entry.id   AF-A0A932ZZ45-F1
#
_cell.length_a   1.000
_cell.length_b   1.000
_cell.length_c   1.000
_cell.angle_alpha   90.00
_cell.angle_beta   90.00
_cell.angle_gamma   90.00
#
_symmetry.space_group_name_H-M   'P 1'
#
loop_
_entity.id
_entity.type
_entity.pdbx_description
1 polymer ?
#
loop_
_entity_poly.entity_id
_entity_poly.type
_entity_poly.pdbx_seq_one_letter_code
_entity_poly.pdbx_strand_id
1 'polypeptide(L)'
;MTVRQAITGRQKAAMLIVALGTELASTIMKHLKDEEIEALTFEIANVPHVAPEDRQEVITEAYQIALAREAVTTGGAGYARQVLERSVGKQRASEILDRLSITMQVGPFDALRRVDPLQLASLLQQEHPQTIALVLAHLKPEQAAAVLAALPAALQVEVAIRVAVMDRTAPETIREVEAALETKLTSLPTQEYTSKGGVTALVEIINQSDRTTEKTILEALQTQSPDLADQVKKLMFVFEDLLSLDDRSIQLILRTVDSKDLSLAMKGASEELKAAIYRNMSQRAAEALKEDLQLMGPVRVRDVEEAQGRIVMAVRQLEESGQIIISRGGQEELIV
;
A
#
# COMPACT_ATOMS: atom_id res chain seq x y z
N MET A 1 47.59 29.42 34.48
CA MET A 1 46.39 28.89 33.79
C MET A 1 46.88 28.11 32.59
N THR A 2 46.89 26.79 32.69
CA THR A 2 47.37 25.88 31.63
C THR A 2 46.37 25.93 30.48
N VAL A 3 46.81 26.37 29.31
CA VAL A 3 46.00 26.40 28.08
C VAL A 3 45.67 24.94 27.73
N ARG A 4 44.39 24.53 27.85
CA ARG A 4 43.93 23.21 27.34
C ARG A 4 44.23 23.19 25.84
N GLN A 5 45.04 22.22 25.38
CA GLN A 5 45.26 22.00 23.95
C GLN A 5 43.91 21.70 23.28
N ALA A 6 43.67 22.34 22.13
CA ALA A 6 42.43 22.14 21.38
C ALA A 6 42.35 20.70 20.87
N ILE A 7 41.34 19.96 21.32
CA ILE A 7 41.10 18.57 20.91
C ILE A 7 40.69 18.56 19.44
N THR A 8 41.41 17.81 18.62
CA THR A 8 41.14 17.71 17.18
C THR A 8 39.91 16.84 16.91
N GLY A 9 39.26 17.01 15.75
CA GLY A 9 38.08 16.22 15.39
C GLY A 9 38.32 14.70 15.39
N ARG A 10 39.52 14.25 15.00
CA ARG A 10 39.92 12.83 15.06
C ARG A 10 40.03 12.30 16.49
N GLN A 11 40.60 13.11 17.39
CA GLN A 11 40.67 12.78 18.82
C GLN A 11 39.28 12.75 19.46
N LYS A 12 38.38 13.68 19.08
CA LYS A 12 36.98 13.65 19.53
C LYS A 12 36.24 12.40 19.07
N ALA A 13 36.44 11.98 17.81
CA ALA A 13 35.86 10.74 17.29
C ALA A 13 36.38 9.51 18.05
N ALA A 14 37.69 9.44 18.34
CA ALA A 14 38.27 8.37 19.15
C ALA A 14 37.69 8.35 20.58
N MET A 15 37.58 9.52 21.23
CA MET A 15 36.97 9.66 22.55
C MET A 15 35.50 9.23 22.56
N LEU A 16 34.74 9.55 21.50
CA LEU A 16 33.35 9.11 21.34
C LEU A 16 33.25 7.59 21.24
N ILE A 17 34.10 6.96 20.43
CA ILE A 17 34.14 5.50 20.28
C ILE A 17 34.45 4.80 21.61
N VAL A 18 35.42 5.31 22.36
CA VAL A 18 35.76 4.80 23.71
C VAL A 18 34.59 5.01 24.69
N ALA A 19 33.91 6.15 24.61
CA ALA A 19 32.81 6.50 25.50
C ALA A 19 31.52 5.67 25.28
N LEU A 20 31.31 5.17 24.06
CA LEU A 20 30.16 4.35 23.66
C LEU A 20 30.34 2.86 24.01
N GLY A 21 31.57 2.42 24.29
CA GLY A 21 31.88 1.04 24.61
C GLY A 21 31.93 0.13 23.39
N THR A 22 32.49 -1.07 23.57
CA THR A 22 32.90 -1.99 22.50
C THR A 22 31.75 -2.44 21.59
N GLU A 23 30.57 -2.70 22.15
CA GLU A 23 29.41 -3.17 21.39
C GLU A 23 28.92 -2.14 20.36
N LEU A 24 28.66 -0.90 20.81
CA LEU A 24 28.19 0.18 19.94
C LEU A 24 29.30 0.66 19.00
N ALA A 25 30.53 0.76 19.51
CA ALA A 25 31.72 1.06 18.70
C ALA A 25 31.86 0.10 17.51
N SER A 26 31.71 -1.21 17.73
CA SER A 26 31.85 -2.21 16.67
C SER A 26 30.84 -2.03 15.54
N THR A 27 29.64 -1.54 15.85
CA THR A 27 28.59 -1.29 14.86
C THR A 27 28.95 -0.08 14.01
N ILE A 28 29.47 0.99 14.63
CA ILE A 28 29.92 2.20 13.93
C ILE A 28 31.11 1.87 13.01
N MET A 29 32.08 1.08 13.50
CA MET A 29 33.29 0.72 12.75
C MET A 29 32.97 -0.05 11.45
N LYS A 30 31.88 -0.84 11.41
CA LYS A 30 31.45 -1.57 10.20
C LYS A 30 31.01 -0.67 9.04
N HIS A 31 30.72 0.59 9.32
CA HIS A 31 30.25 1.56 8.32
C HIS A 31 31.35 2.52 7.83
N LEU A 32 32.59 2.35 8.32
CA LEU A 32 33.75 3.15 7.95
C LEU A 32 34.58 2.44 6.86
N LYS A 33 35.34 3.22 6.08
CA LYS A 33 36.31 2.69 5.12
C LYS A 33 37.58 2.25 5.83
N ASP A 34 38.36 1.37 5.21
CA ASP A 34 39.61 0.83 5.78
C ASP A 34 40.59 1.93 6.23
N GLU A 35 40.77 2.98 5.43
CA GLU A 35 41.63 4.13 5.76
C GLU A 35 41.13 4.91 7.01
N GLU A 36 39.81 4.99 7.19
CA GLU A 36 39.17 5.67 8.32
C GLU A 36 39.25 4.81 9.59
N ILE A 37 39.10 3.50 9.44
CA ILE A 37 39.27 2.51 10.51
C ILE A 37 40.70 2.55 11.04
N GLU A 38 41.70 2.55 10.15
CA GLU A 38 43.12 2.63 10.54
C GLU A 38 43.43 3.93 11.29
N ALA A 39 42.98 5.07 10.76
CA ALA A 39 43.19 6.37 11.39
C ALA A 39 42.49 6.49 12.75
N LEU A 40 41.27 5.98 12.87
CA LEU A 40 40.49 6.03 14.10
C LEU A 40 41.03 5.07 15.15
N THR A 41 41.46 3.87 14.74
CA THR A 41 42.08 2.88 15.63
C THR A 41 43.41 3.39 16.20
N PHE A 42 44.21 4.07 15.37
CA PHE A 42 45.44 4.71 15.82
C PHE A 42 45.18 5.77 16.90
N GLU A 43 44.17 6.61 16.71
CA GLU A 43 43.79 7.63 17.71
C GLU A 43 43.21 7.00 18.97
N ILE A 44 42.38 5.95 18.86
CA ILE A 44 41.84 5.20 20.02
C ILE A 44 42.97 4.61 20.87
N ALA A 45 43.99 4.02 20.23
CA ALA A 45 45.15 3.47 20.93
C ALA A 45 45.96 4.53 21.69
N ASN A 46 45.91 5.80 21.24
CA ASN A 46 46.61 6.93 21.85
C ASN A 46 45.74 7.71 22.85
N VAL A 47 44.52 7.24 23.17
CA VAL A 47 43.65 7.81 24.21
C VAL A 47 43.70 6.92 25.46
N PRO A 48 44.59 7.20 26.43
CA PRO A 48 44.76 6.34 27.61
C PRO A 48 43.62 6.49 28.64
N HIS A 49 43.02 7.67 28.74
CA HIS A 49 41.91 7.94 29.64
C HIS A 49 41.09 9.13 29.15
N VAL A 50 39.77 9.00 29.13
CA VAL A 50 38.84 10.09 28.81
C VAL A 50 38.27 10.62 30.12
N ALA A 51 38.58 11.87 30.46
CA ALA A 51 38.03 12.52 31.65
C ALA A 51 36.49 12.59 31.56
N PRO A 52 35.75 12.48 32.68
CA PRO A 52 34.28 12.53 32.67
C PRO A 52 33.72 13.80 32.02
N GLU A 53 34.38 14.93 32.19
CA GLU A 53 33.99 16.23 31.62
C GLU A 53 34.12 16.21 30.10
N ASP A 54 35.27 15.73 29.60
CA ASP A 54 35.56 15.66 28.16
C ASP A 54 34.68 14.60 27.47
N ARG A 55 34.34 13.51 28.18
CA ARG A 55 33.37 12.50 27.72
C ARG A 55 31.99 13.11 27.51
N GLN A 56 31.49 13.86 28.49
CA GLN A 56 30.16 14.47 28.40
C GLN A 56 30.12 15.53 27.30
N GLU A 57 31.18 16.31 27.14
CA GLU A 57 31.32 17.32 26.08
C GLU A 57 31.27 16.68 24.69
N VAL A 58 32.06 15.64 24.45
CA VAL A 58 32.13 14.92 23.17
C VAL A 58 30.80 14.25 22.81
N ILE A 59 30.13 13.60 23.77
CA ILE A 59 28.81 12.99 23.54
C ILE A 59 27.76 14.06 23.21
N THR A 60 27.78 15.19 23.93
CA THR A 60 26.82 16.28 23.72
C THR A 60 27.01 16.93 22.35
N GLU A 61 28.26 17.18 21.94
CA GLU A 61 28.61 17.72 20.63
C GLU A 61 28.20 16.75 19.51
N ALA A 62 28.50 15.46 19.64
CA ALA A 62 28.11 14.43 18.66
C ALA A 62 26.58 14.33 18.50
N TYR A 63 25.85 14.36 19.61
CA TYR A 63 24.38 14.35 19.62
C TYR A 63 23.79 15.59 18.94
N GLN A 64 24.36 16.77 19.20
CA GLN A 64 23.92 18.01 18.55
C GLN A 64 24.16 17.99 17.04
N ILE A 65 25.30 17.46 16.59
CA ILE A 65 25.61 17.31 15.16
C ILE A 65 24.65 16.32 14.50
N ALA A 66 24.33 15.22 15.18
CA ALA A 66 23.34 14.24 14.70
C ALA A 66 21.94 14.85 14.57
N LEU A 67 21.47 15.56 15.61
CA LEU A 67 20.20 16.29 15.58
C LEU A 67 20.16 17.37 14.51
N ALA A 68 21.26 18.11 14.32
CA ALA A 68 21.35 19.12 13.27
C ALA A 68 21.24 18.50 11.88
N ARG A 69 21.82 17.31 11.66
CA ARG A 69 21.69 16.57 10.40
C ARG A 69 20.30 15.97 10.18
N GLU A 70 19.65 15.43 11.21
CA GLU A 70 18.24 14.95 11.14
C GLU A 70 17.22 16.10 10.97
N ALA A 71 17.48 17.25 11.58
CA ALA A 71 16.64 18.45 11.46
C ALA A 71 16.68 19.07 10.05
N VAL A 72 17.79 18.90 9.32
CA VAL A 72 17.90 19.35 7.92
C VAL A 72 17.07 18.47 6.98
N THR A 73 16.75 17.23 7.36
CA THR A 73 15.99 16.28 6.52
C THR A 73 14.50 16.16 6.88
N THR A 74 14.03 16.73 7.99
CA THR A 74 12.61 16.63 8.36
C THR A 74 12.08 17.92 9.01
N GLY A 75 11.56 18.82 8.18
CA GLY A 75 10.66 19.86 8.64
C GLY A 75 9.32 19.25 9.08
N GLY A 76 8.78 19.70 10.22
CA GLY A 76 7.51 19.21 10.77
C GLY A 76 7.07 19.95 12.04
N ALA A 77 5.81 19.75 12.46
CA ALA A 77 5.19 20.46 13.58
C ALA A 77 5.95 20.31 14.91
N GLY A 78 6.61 19.16 15.14
CA GLY A 78 7.43 18.92 16.33
C GLY A 78 8.70 19.77 16.38
N TYR A 79 9.37 19.96 15.24
CA TYR A 79 10.55 20.82 15.12
C TYR A 79 10.17 22.30 15.29
N ALA A 80 9.09 22.73 14.64
CA ALA A 80 8.55 24.08 14.82
C ALA A 80 8.21 24.36 16.30
N ARG A 81 7.59 23.40 17.00
CA ARG A 81 7.30 23.50 18.44
C ARG A 81 8.57 23.66 19.27
N GLN A 82 9.59 22.84 19.08
CA GLN A 82 10.84 22.96 19.82
C GLN A 82 11.58 24.28 19.55
N VAL A 83 11.60 24.74 18.30
CA VAL A 83 12.20 26.03 17.93
C VAL A 83 11.45 27.18 18.60
N LEU A 84 10.12 27.16 18.58
CA LEU A 84 9.28 28.14 19.27
C LEU A 84 9.51 28.13 20.79
N GLU A 85 9.47 26.96 21.43
CA GLU A 85 9.69 26.83 22.88
C GLU A 85 11.05 27.38 23.33
N ARG A 86 12.10 27.13 22.55
CA ARG A 86 13.46 27.63 22.85
C ARG A 86 13.61 29.12 22.57
N SER A 87 12.85 29.67 21.62
CA SER A 87 12.99 31.08 21.21
C SER A 87 12.14 32.04 22.04
N VAL A 88 10.92 31.64 22.41
CA VAL A 88 9.95 32.52 23.10
C VAL A 88 9.52 32.01 24.48
N GLY A 89 10.05 30.86 24.92
CA GLY A 89 9.68 30.20 26.17
C GLY A 89 8.39 29.36 26.03
N LYS A 90 8.26 28.32 26.87
CA LYS A 90 7.20 27.31 26.78
C LYS A 90 5.77 27.88 26.76
N GLN A 91 5.51 28.88 27.60
CA GLN A 91 4.17 29.44 27.77
C GLN A 91 3.72 30.24 26.55
N ARG A 92 4.58 31.12 26.04
CA ARG A 92 4.33 31.91 24.81
C ARG A 92 4.30 31.03 23.56
N ALA A 93 5.13 29.99 23.53
CA ALA A 93 5.15 29.01 22.45
C ALA A 93 3.83 28.24 22.37
N SER A 94 3.28 27.79 23.50
CA SER A 94 1.95 27.15 23.55
C SER A 94 0.86 28.08 23.01
N GLU A 95 0.82 29.34 23.46
CA GLU A 95 -0.17 30.32 22.97
C GLU A 95 -0.10 30.56 21.45
N ILE A 96 1.11 30.61 20.88
CA ILE A 96 1.32 30.79 19.45
C ILE A 96 0.92 29.52 18.68
N LEU A 97 1.27 28.34 19.20
CA LEU A 97 0.90 27.06 18.61
C LEU A 97 -0.61 26.82 18.67
N ASP A 98 -1.28 27.23 19.75
CA ASP A 98 -2.73 27.14 19.88
C ASP A 98 -3.44 28.06 18.87
N ARG A 99 -2.94 29.28 18.66
CA ARG A 99 -3.44 30.18 17.61
C ARG A 99 -3.19 29.64 16.20
N LEU A 100 -2.03 29.04 15.97
CA LEU A 100 -1.70 28.42 14.68
C LEU A 100 -2.52 27.14 14.44
N SER A 101 -2.86 26.37 15.48
CA SER A 101 -3.74 25.20 15.38
C SER A 101 -5.19 25.59 15.07
N ILE A 102 -5.62 26.81 15.41
CA ILE A 102 -6.89 27.38 14.94
C ILE A 102 -6.82 27.78 13.46
N THR A 103 -5.62 28.07 12.94
CA THR A 103 -5.39 28.53 11.56
C THR A 103 -5.11 27.37 10.59
N MET A 104 -4.42 26.32 11.05
CA MET A 104 -4.32 25.03 10.38
C MET A 104 -5.52 24.19 10.81
N GLN A 105 -6.55 24.12 9.98
CA GLN A 105 -7.81 23.40 10.23
C GLN A 105 -7.62 21.92 10.62
N VAL A 106 -7.24 21.63 11.86
CA VAL A 106 -7.44 20.31 12.48
C VAL A 106 -8.59 20.49 13.44
N GLY A 107 -9.80 20.35 12.91
CA GLY A 107 -11.00 20.37 13.75
C GLY A 107 -11.00 19.16 14.69
N PRO A 108 -11.72 19.21 15.82
CA PRO A 108 -11.89 18.03 16.66
C PRO A 108 -12.41 16.84 15.85
N PHE A 109 -11.90 15.66 16.18
CA PHE A 109 -12.22 14.38 15.56
C PHE A 109 -11.79 14.24 14.09
N ASP A 110 -10.75 14.94 13.65
CA ASP A 110 -10.31 14.88 12.24
C ASP A 110 -9.80 13.49 11.84
N ALA A 111 -9.19 12.75 12.77
CA ALA A 111 -8.81 11.35 12.57
C ALA A 111 -10.03 10.47 12.28
N LEU A 112 -11.15 10.70 12.97
CA LEU A 112 -12.39 9.94 12.82
C LEU A 112 -13.06 10.18 11.46
N ARG A 113 -12.82 11.34 10.83
CA ARG A 113 -13.40 11.67 9.52
C ARG A 113 -12.87 10.82 8.37
N ARG A 114 -11.76 10.11 8.58
CA ARG A 114 -11.15 9.20 7.60
C ARG A 114 -11.50 7.73 7.84
N VAL A 115 -12.19 7.43 8.93
CA VAL A 115 -12.57 6.07 9.32
C VAL A 115 -13.86 5.68 8.61
N ASP A 116 -13.95 4.43 8.17
CA ASP A 116 -15.15 3.86 7.59
C ASP A 116 -16.37 3.98 8.55
N PRO A 117 -17.56 4.42 8.08
CA PRO A 117 -18.73 4.60 8.93
C PRO A 117 -19.17 3.35 9.71
N LEU A 118 -19.04 2.15 9.14
CA LEU A 118 -19.43 0.90 9.80
C LEU A 118 -18.45 0.56 10.92
N GLN A 119 -17.16 0.77 10.67
CA GLN A 119 -16.13 0.60 11.70
C GLN A 119 -16.35 1.60 12.84
N LEU A 120 -16.61 2.86 12.51
CA LEU A 120 -16.88 3.89 13.51
C LEU A 120 -18.15 3.58 14.33
N ALA A 121 -19.22 3.08 13.69
CA ALA A 121 -20.42 2.64 14.39
C ALA A 121 -20.15 1.47 15.35
N SER A 122 -19.34 0.48 14.92
CA SER A 122 -19.01 -0.67 15.76
C SER A 122 -18.15 -0.30 16.98
N LEU A 123 -17.33 0.75 16.88
CA LEU A 123 -16.61 1.34 18.01
C LEU A 123 -17.58 2.10 18.94
N LEU A 124 -18.44 2.93 18.37
CA LEU A 124 -19.32 3.84 19.12
C LEU A 124 -20.51 3.14 19.78
N GLN A 125 -20.95 1.97 19.32
CA GLN A 125 -22.12 1.27 19.88
C GLN A 125 -21.97 0.90 21.37
N GLN A 126 -20.74 0.84 21.88
CA GLN A 126 -20.45 0.55 23.30
C GLN A 126 -20.33 1.82 24.15
N GLU A 127 -20.39 3.00 23.53
CA GLU A 127 -20.26 4.28 24.20
C GLU A 127 -21.61 4.81 24.70
N HIS A 128 -21.55 5.74 25.66
CA HIS A 128 -22.76 6.39 26.17
C HIS A 128 -23.41 7.26 25.07
N PRO A 129 -24.76 7.32 24.94
CA PRO A 129 -25.45 8.08 23.89
C PRO A 129 -25.02 9.55 23.77
N GLN A 130 -24.67 10.18 24.88
CA GLN A 130 -24.14 11.56 24.89
C GLN A 130 -22.78 11.68 24.20
N THR A 131 -21.90 10.69 24.36
CA THR A 131 -20.58 10.63 23.71
C THR A 131 -20.74 10.42 22.22
N ILE A 132 -21.63 9.50 21.82
CA ILE A 132 -21.95 9.26 20.41
C ILE A 132 -22.49 10.54 19.77
N ALA A 133 -23.42 11.23 20.43
CA ALA A 133 -23.97 12.50 19.96
C ALA A 133 -22.89 13.58 19.79
N LEU A 134 -21.95 13.68 20.73
CA LEU A 134 -20.83 14.61 20.64
C LEU A 134 -19.96 14.34 19.41
N VAL A 135 -19.65 13.07 19.15
CA VAL A 135 -18.86 12.65 17.98
C VAL A 135 -19.62 12.97 16.69
N LEU A 136 -20.89 12.54 16.57
CA LEU A 136 -21.69 12.76 15.36
C LEU A 136 -21.85 14.24 15.02
N ALA A 137 -21.96 15.13 16.01
CA ALA A 137 -22.06 16.57 15.80
C ALA A 137 -20.79 17.21 15.20
N HIS A 138 -19.64 16.53 15.25
CA HIS A 138 -18.36 17.01 14.71
C HIS A 138 -17.94 16.30 13.41
N LEU A 139 -18.66 15.26 13.00
CA LEU A 139 -18.48 14.58 11.71
C LEU A 139 -19.20 15.33 10.57
N LYS A 140 -18.86 14.96 9.33
CA LYS A 140 -19.60 15.43 8.15
C LYS A 140 -21.02 14.84 8.15
N PRO A 141 -22.06 15.57 7.70
CA PRO A 141 -23.44 15.09 7.73
C PRO A 141 -23.64 13.72 7.07
N GLU A 142 -22.95 13.45 5.96
CA GLU A 142 -23.05 12.19 5.22
C GLU A 142 -22.49 11.02 6.03
N GLN A 143 -21.33 11.21 6.65
CA GLN A 143 -20.69 10.21 7.50
C GLN A 143 -21.51 9.99 8.78
N ALA A 144 -22.00 11.06 9.40
CA ALA A 144 -22.81 10.99 10.61
C ALA A 144 -24.12 10.22 10.36
N ALA A 145 -24.77 10.44 9.21
CA ALA A 145 -25.96 9.70 8.82
C ALA A 145 -25.68 8.21 8.63
N ALA A 146 -24.57 7.86 7.96
CA ALA A 146 -24.17 6.46 7.77
C ALA A 146 -23.84 5.75 9.11
N VAL A 147 -23.14 6.44 10.02
CA VAL A 147 -22.86 5.91 11.37
C VAL A 147 -24.15 5.72 12.15
N LEU A 148 -25.05 6.72 12.16
CA LEU A 148 -26.32 6.63 12.86
C LEU A 148 -27.17 5.46 12.34
N ALA A 149 -27.24 5.27 11.02
CA ALA A 149 -27.99 4.16 10.41
C ALA A 149 -27.45 2.78 10.81
N ALA A 150 -26.15 2.66 11.08
CA ALA A 150 -25.50 1.41 11.48
C ALA A 150 -25.61 1.09 12.99
N LEU A 151 -26.09 2.04 13.82
CA LEU A 151 -26.32 1.80 15.25
C LEU A 151 -27.60 1.00 15.52
N PRO A 152 -27.73 0.31 16.66
CA PRO A 152 -28.98 -0.31 17.10
C PRO A 152 -30.13 0.71 17.22
N ALA A 153 -31.35 0.32 16.82
CA ALA A 153 -32.52 1.21 16.75
C ALA A 153 -32.81 1.98 18.06
N ALA A 154 -32.57 1.37 19.23
CA ALA A 154 -32.72 2.03 20.52
C ALA A 154 -31.73 3.20 20.70
N LEU A 155 -30.46 2.99 20.32
CA LEU A 155 -29.42 4.02 20.38
C LEU A 155 -29.65 5.11 19.33
N GLN A 156 -30.16 4.77 18.14
CA GLN A 156 -30.44 5.76 17.09
C GLN A 156 -31.35 6.90 17.59
N VAL A 157 -32.44 6.53 18.28
CA VAL A 157 -33.41 7.50 18.80
C VAL A 157 -32.80 8.34 19.91
N GLU A 158 -32.11 7.72 20.87
CA GLU A 158 -31.48 8.46 21.97
C GLU A 158 -30.41 9.43 21.48
N VAL A 159 -29.55 8.98 20.58
CA VAL A 159 -28.47 9.79 20.01
C VAL A 159 -29.05 10.95 19.20
N ALA A 160 -30.07 10.72 18.38
CA ALA A 160 -30.72 11.78 17.60
C ALA A 160 -31.32 12.87 18.50
N ILE A 161 -32.00 12.49 19.59
CA ILE A 161 -32.52 13.45 20.58
C ILE A 161 -31.37 14.24 21.20
N ARG A 162 -30.28 13.57 21.61
CA ARG A 162 -29.12 14.21 22.23
C ARG A 162 -28.42 15.19 21.29
N VAL A 163 -28.25 14.87 20.01
CA VAL A 163 -27.69 15.79 19.01
C VAL A 163 -28.59 17.03 18.86
N ALA A 164 -29.91 16.85 18.83
CA ALA A 164 -30.86 17.94 18.64
C ALA A 164 -30.91 18.92 19.83
N VAL A 165 -30.71 18.42 21.06
CA VAL A 165 -30.71 19.25 22.29
C VAL A 165 -29.31 19.60 22.78
N MET A 166 -28.26 19.24 22.02
CA MET A 166 -26.89 19.47 22.45
C MET A 166 -26.55 20.96 22.37
N ASP A 167 -26.07 21.49 23.50
CA ASP A 167 -25.60 22.86 23.62
C ASP A 167 -24.06 22.89 23.61
N ARG A 168 -23.46 23.97 24.14
CA ARG A 168 -21.99 24.12 24.18
C ARG A 168 -21.34 23.07 25.09
N THR A 169 -20.43 22.27 24.51
CA THR A 169 -19.53 21.37 25.25
C THR A 169 -18.19 22.06 25.52
N ALA A 170 -17.62 21.83 26.70
CA ALA A 170 -16.32 22.39 27.05
C ALA A 170 -15.20 21.82 26.15
N PRO A 171 -14.26 22.64 25.65
CA PRO A 171 -13.18 22.18 24.77
C PRO A 171 -12.33 21.05 25.36
N GLU A 172 -12.09 21.07 26.67
CA GLU A 172 -11.30 20.01 27.32
C GLU A 172 -12.01 18.66 27.31
N THR A 173 -13.34 18.65 27.48
CA THR A 173 -14.15 17.42 27.37
C THR A 173 -14.13 16.86 25.95
N ILE A 174 -14.12 17.74 24.92
CA ILE A 174 -14.00 17.31 23.52
C ILE A 174 -12.66 16.60 23.29
N ARG A 175 -11.56 17.19 23.79
CA ARG A 175 -10.20 16.63 23.67
C ARG A 175 -10.05 15.31 24.41
N GLU A 176 -10.61 15.20 25.61
CA GLU A 176 -10.57 13.95 26.40
C GLU A 176 -11.29 12.81 25.66
N VAL A 177 -12.47 13.10 25.10
CA VAL A 177 -13.25 12.12 24.33
C VAL A 177 -12.51 11.74 23.04
N GLU A 178 -11.92 12.71 22.33
CA GLU A 178 -11.12 12.48 21.13
C GLU A 178 -9.92 11.56 21.42
N ALA A 179 -9.12 11.88 22.44
CA ALA A 179 -7.95 11.08 22.81
C ALA A 179 -8.31 9.65 23.23
N ALA A 180 -9.42 9.48 23.95
CA ALA A 180 -9.93 8.16 24.34
C ALA A 180 -10.35 7.33 23.11
N LEU A 181 -11.03 7.96 22.14
CA LEU A 181 -11.46 7.29 20.91
C LEU A 181 -10.29 6.96 19.99
N GLU A 182 -9.29 7.83 19.86
CA GLU A 182 -8.07 7.55 19.08
C GLU A 182 -7.27 6.38 19.66
N THR A 183 -7.16 6.32 21.00
CA THR A 183 -6.53 5.18 21.68
C THR A 183 -7.29 3.89 21.39
N LYS A 184 -8.63 3.92 21.41
CA LYS A 184 -9.43 2.75 21.07
C LYS A 184 -9.28 2.36 19.59
N LEU A 185 -9.24 3.32 18.68
CA LEU A 185 -9.02 3.10 17.24
C LEU A 185 -7.68 2.44 16.95
N THR A 186 -6.62 2.86 17.63
CA THR A 186 -5.29 2.24 17.48
C THR A 186 -5.20 0.87 18.16
N SER A 187 -6.01 0.62 19.20
CA SER A 187 -6.08 -0.66 19.91
C SER A 187 -6.97 -1.70 19.23
N LEU A 188 -7.92 -1.26 18.39
CA LEU A 188 -8.62 -2.17 17.50
C LEU A 188 -7.56 -2.76 16.58
N PRO A 189 -7.38 -4.10 16.54
CA PRO A 189 -6.54 -4.68 15.52
C PRO A 189 -7.09 -4.13 14.21
N THR A 190 -6.22 -3.50 13.42
CA THR A 190 -6.51 -3.14 12.05
C THR A 190 -6.85 -4.46 11.36
N GLN A 191 -8.12 -4.88 11.44
CA GLN A 191 -8.69 -5.64 10.36
C GLN A 191 -8.65 -4.64 9.23
N GLU A 192 -7.52 -4.66 8.51
CA GLU A 192 -7.46 -4.16 7.17
C GLU A 192 -8.62 -4.84 6.43
N TYR A 193 -9.78 -4.20 6.43
CA TYR A 193 -10.67 -4.25 5.29
C TYR A 193 -10.02 -3.44 4.15
N THR A 194 -8.73 -3.67 3.90
CA THR A 194 -8.30 -3.65 2.52
C THR A 194 -9.05 -4.84 1.94
N SER A 195 -9.91 -4.59 0.95
CA SER A 195 -10.59 -5.64 0.20
C SER A 195 -9.55 -6.46 -0.60
N LYS A 196 -8.59 -7.10 0.08
CA LYS A 196 -7.65 -8.08 -0.44
C LYS A 196 -8.40 -9.41 -0.50
N GLY A 197 -9.38 -9.48 -1.39
CA GLY A 197 -10.29 -10.61 -1.53
C GLY A 197 -11.42 -10.31 -2.50
N GLY A 198 -12.25 -11.33 -2.79
CA GLY A 198 -13.34 -11.25 -3.75
C GLY A 198 -13.05 -11.99 -5.06
N VAL A 199 -14.04 -12.00 -5.95
CA VAL A 199 -14.00 -12.75 -7.21
C VAL A 199 -12.80 -12.34 -8.05
N THR A 200 -12.49 -11.04 -8.14
CA THR A 200 -11.36 -10.51 -8.92
C THR A 200 -10.01 -11.00 -8.40
N ALA A 201 -9.77 -10.92 -7.08
CA ALA A 201 -8.53 -11.42 -6.48
C ALA A 201 -8.37 -12.94 -6.64
N LEU A 202 -9.48 -13.68 -6.50
CA LEU A 202 -9.48 -15.13 -6.75
C LEU A 202 -9.17 -15.44 -8.22
N VAL A 203 -9.73 -14.68 -9.17
CA VAL A 203 -9.45 -14.81 -10.60
C VAL A 203 -7.98 -14.55 -10.89
N GLU A 204 -7.37 -13.50 -10.34
CA GLU A 204 -5.93 -13.24 -10.48
C GLU A 204 -5.07 -14.39 -9.95
N ILE A 205 -5.40 -14.91 -8.76
CA ILE A 205 -4.70 -16.06 -8.16
C ILE A 205 -4.85 -17.32 -9.03
N ILE A 206 -6.08 -17.64 -9.47
CA ILE A 206 -6.36 -18.80 -10.32
C ILE A 206 -5.61 -18.69 -11.65
N ASN A 207 -5.58 -17.50 -12.25
CA ASN A 207 -4.90 -17.27 -13.52
C ASN A 207 -3.37 -17.40 -13.43
N GLN A 208 -2.79 -17.16 -12.25
CA GLN A 208 -1.36 -17.33 -12.00
C GLN A 208 -0.99 -18.74 -11.51
N SER A 209 -2.00 -19.56 -11.20
CA SER A 209 -1.84 -20.93 -10.73
C SER A 209 -1.69 -21.92 -11.89
N ASP A 210 -1.22 -23.14 -11.61
CA ASP A 210 -1.17 -24.19 -12.61
C ASP A 210 -2.58 -24.75 -12.93
N ARG A 211 -2.73 -25.32 -14.14
CA ARG A 211 -3.99 -25.87 -14.66
C ARG A 211 -4.67 -26.87 -13.72
N THR A 212 -3.87 -27.66 -13.00
CA THR A 212 -4.40 -28.67 -12.05
C THR A 212 -5.13 -27.99 -10.90
N THR A 213 -4.52 -26.92 -10.36
CA THR A 213 -5.06 -26.12 -9.28
C THR A 213 -6.28 -25.32 -9.76
N GLU A 214 -6.19 -24.67 -10.92
CA GLU A 214 -7.32 -23.97 -11.57
C GLU A 214 -8.54 -24.88 -11.69
N LYS A 215 -8.38 -26.05 -12.30
CA LYS A 215 -9.48 -27.00 -12.54
C LYS A 215 -10.08 -27.52 -11.24
N THR A 216 -9.23 -27.88 -10.27
CA THR A 216 -9.68 -28.38 -8.96
C THR A 216 -10.51 -27.33 -8.24
N ILE A 217 -10.06 -26.07 -8.26
CA ILE A 217 -10.77 -24.95 -7.62
C ILE A 217 -12.09 -24.66 -8.34
N LEU A 218 -12.10 -24.61 -9.68
CA LEU A 218 -13.32 -24.34 -10.46
C LEU A 218 -14.37 -25.45 -10.34
N GLU A 219 -13.97 -26.73 -10.30
CA GLU A 219 -14.89 -27.86 -10.08
C GLU A 219 -15.48 -27.85 -8.66
N ALA A 220 -14.65 -27.54 -7.66
CA ALA A 220 -15.11 -27.37 -6.29
C ALA A 220 -16.08 -26.18 -6.17
N LEU A 221 -15.78 -25.06 -6.83
CA LEU A 221 -16.66 -23.89 -6.89
C LEU A 221 -17.99 -24.22 -7.58
N GLN A 222 -17.98 -24.93 -8.71
CA GLN A 222 -19.21 -25.31 -9.41
C GLN A 222 -20.12 -26.18 -8.55
N THR A 223 -19.54 -27.01 -7.68
CA THR A 223 -20.28 -27.90 -6.78
C THR A 223 -20.82 -27.17 -5.54
N GLN A 224 -20.02 -26.29 -4.94
CA GLN A 224 -20.38 -25.61 -3.69
C GLN A 224 -21.17 -24.31 -3.91
N SER A 225 -20.87 -23.58 -4.98
CA SER A 225 -21.50 -22.29 -5.31
C SER A 225 -21.47 -22.04 -6.82
N PRO A 226 -22.50 -22.53 -7.55
CA PRO A 226 -22.62 -22.33 -9.00
C PRO A 226 -22.56 -20.86 -9.41
N ASP A 227 -23.23 -19.97 -8.67
CA ASP A 227 -23.26 -18.54 -8.97
C ASP A 227 -21.87 -17.89 -8.86
N LEU A 228 -21.05 -18.32 -7.90
CA LEU A 228 -19.68 -17.83 -7.74
C LEU A 228 -18.77 -18.38 -8.83
N ALA A 229 -18.94 -19.65 -9.21
CA ALA A 229 -18.21 -20.26 -10.33
C ALA A 229 -18.48 -19.50 -11.64
N ASP A 230 -19.73 -19.12 -11.89
CA ASP A 230 -20.11 -18.33 -13.06
C ASP A 230 -19.53 -16.91 -13.03
N GLN A 231 -19.48 -16.27 -11.85
CA GLN A 231 -18.84 -14.96 -11.69
C GLN A 231 -17.32 -15.02 -11.91
N VAL A 232 -16.64 -16.05 -11.38
CA VAL A 232 -15.21 -16.28 -11.61
C VAL A 232 -14.96 -16.53 -13.10
N LYS A 233 -15.73 -17.42 -13.74
CA LYS A 233 -15.61 -17.72 -15.17
C LYS A 233 -15.81 -16.49 -16.06
N LYS A 234 -16.80 -15.64 -15.77
CA LYS A 234 -17.05 -14.39 -16.51
C LYS A 234 -15.86 -13.42 -16.48
N LEU A 235 -15.04 -13.49 -15.44
CA LEU A 235 -13.86 -12.65 -15.27
C LEU A 235 -12.58 -13.31 -15.80
N MET A 236 -12.63 -14.59 -16.18
CA MET A 236 -11.51 -15.28 -16.80
C MET A 236 -11.55 -15.08 -18.32
N PHE A 237 -10.55 -14.39 -18.87
CA PHE A 237 -10.35 -14.35 -20.32
C PHE A 237 -9.79 -15.70 -20.79
N VAL A 238 -10.57 -16.43 -21.59
CA VAL A 238 -10.20 -17.72 -22.18
C VAL A 238 -9.74 -17.56 -23.62
N PHE A 239 -9.08 -18.59 -24.17
CA PHE A 239 -8.57 -18.55 -25.54
C PHE A 239 -9.66 -18.31 -26.61
N GLU A 240 -10.88 -18.82 -26.39
CA GLU A 240 -12.00 -18.58 -27.31
C GLU A 240 -12.51 -17.12 -27.25
N ASP A 241 -12.23 -16.38 -26.16
CA ASP A 241 -12.63 -14.97 -26.05
C ASP A 241 -11.83 -14.06 -27.00
N LEU A 242 -10.80 -14.58 -27.67
CA LEU A 242 -10.15 -13.89 -28.79
C LEU A 242 -11.14 -13.47 -29.88
N LEU A 243 -12.27 -14.18 -30.04
CA LEU A 243 -13.35 -13.81 -30.97
C LEU A 243 -14.04 -12.48 -30.61
N SER A 244 -13.98 -12.08 -29.33
CA SER A 244 -14.58 -10.83 -28.85
C SER A 244 -13.68 -9.60 -29.09
N LEU A 245 -12.42 -9.83 -29.48
CA LEU A 245 -11.46 -8.76 -29.75
C LEU A 245 -11.64 -8.20 -31.16
N ASP A 246 -11.35 -6.91 -31.32
CA ASP A 246 -11.32 -6.28 -32.62
C ASP A 246 -10.11 -6.74 -33.45
N ASP A 247 -10.22 -6.64 -34.78
CA ASP A 247 -9.21 -7.12 -35.72
C ASP A 247 -7.81 -6.52 -35.46
N ARG A 248 -7.73 -5.27 -34.98
CA ARG A 248 -6.44 -4.62 -34.67
C ARG A 248 -5.77 -5.27 -33.45
N SER A 249 -6.55 -5.60 -32.42
CA SER A 249 -6.06 -6.31 -31.23
C SER A 249 -5.57 -7.71 -31.60
N ILE A 250 -6.32 -8.46 -32.42
CA ILE A 250 -5.91 -9.78 -32.93
C ILE A 250 -4.57 -9.67 -33.67
N GLN A 251 -4.42 -8.69 -34.57
CA GLN A 251 -3.17 -8.47 -35.32
C GLN A 251 -1.98 -8.12 -34.44
N LEU A 252 -2.21 -7.49 -33.27
CA LEU A 252 -1.15 -7.19 -32.32
C LEU A 252 -0.71 -8.44 -31.57
N ILE A 253 -1.67 -9.26 -31.11
CA ILE A 253 -1.41 -10.55 -30.47
C ILE A 253 -0.60 -11.45 -31.40
N LEU A 254 -1.02 -11.56 -32.66
CA LEU A 254 -0.34 -12.37 -33.67
C LEU A 254 1.11 -11.94 -33.97
N ARG A 255 1.48 -10.69 -33.65
CA ARG A 255 2.86 -10.21 -33.76
C ARG A 255 3.73 -10.54 -32.54
N THR A 256 3.10 -10.77 -31.39
CA THR A 256 3.77 -11.02 -30.10
C THR A 256 3.97 -12.51 -29.84
N VAL A 257 3.06 -13.36 -30.35
CA VAL A 257 3.05 -14.81 -30.11
C VAL A 257 4.02 -15.55 -31.04
N ASP A 258 4.68 -16.59 -30.53
CA ASP A 258 5.54 -17.49 -31.32
C ASP A 258 4.71 -18.34 -32.31
N SER A 259 5.20 -18.50 -33.53
CA SER A 259 4.48 -19.24 -34.58
C SER A 259 4.20 -20.70 -34.21
N LYS A 260 5.10 -21.36 -33.45
CA LYS A 260 4.90 -22.75 -33.01
C LYS A 260 3.79 -22.84 -31.97
N ASP A 261 3.74 -21.90 -31.04
CA ASP A 261 2.68 -21.83 -30.03
C ASP A 261 1.33 -21.55 -30.70
N LEU A 262 1.28 -20.65 -31.69
CA LEU A 262 0.09 -20.40 -32.46
C LEU A 262 -0.37 -21.66 -33.21
N SER A 263 0.52 -22.35 -33.93
CA SER A 263 0.19 -23.59 -34.65
C SER A 263 -0.34 -24.68 -33.72
N LEU A 264 0.25 -24.82 -32.53
CA LEU A 264 -0.17 -25.82 -31.55
C LEU A 264 -1.51 -25.46 -30.91
N ALA A 265 -1.71 -24.20 -30.51
CA ALA A 265 -2.96 -23.71 -29.95
C ALA A 265 -4.14 -23.83 -30.93
N MET A 266 -3.89 -23.60 -32.22
CA MET A 266 -4.88 -23.67 -33.29
C MET A 266 -5.42 -25.09 -33.53
N LYS A 267 -4.75 -26.16 -33.08
CA LYS A 267 -5.32 -27.53 -33.13
C LYS A 267 -6.56 -27.68 -32.27
N GLY A 268 -6.63 -26.98 -31.14
CA GLY A 268 -7.74 -27.02 -30.20
C GLY A 268 -8.75 -25.89 -30.37
N ALA A 269 -8.57 -25.01 -31.35
CA ALA A 269 -9.44 -23.85 -31.61
C ALA A 269 -10.72 -24.24 -32.35
N SER A 270 -11.82 -23.52 -32.09
CA SER A 270 -13.04 -23.58 -32.90
C SER A 270 -12.79 -23.15 -34.36
N GLU A 271 -13.61 -23.63 -35.31
CA GLU A 271 -13.48 -23.21 -36.72
C GLU A 271 -13.73 -21.71 -36.91
N GLU A 272 -14.59 -21.14 -36.08
CA GLU A 272 -14.87 -19.70 -36.04
C GLU A 272 -13.63 -18.91 -35.62
N LEU A 273 -12.97 -19.32 -34.52
CA LEU A 273 -11.73 -18.70 -34.07
C LEU A 273 -10.63 -18.86 -35.11
N LYS A 274 -10.49 -20.04 -35.72
CA LYS A 274 -9.50 -20.25 -36.79
C LYS A 274 -9.71 -19.27 -37.95
N ALA A 275 -10.96 -19.09 -38.38
CA ALA A 275 -11.29 -18.15 -39.44
C ALA A 275 -10.95 -16.70 -39.07
N ALA A 276 -11.26 -16.28 -37.83
CA ALA A 276 -10.92 -14.95 -37.32
C ALA A 276 -9.41 -14.70 -37.29
N ILE A 277 -8.63 -15.70 -36.86
CA ILE A 277 -7.16 -15.65 -36.87
C ILE A 277 -6.63 -15.55 -38.31
N TYR A 278 -7.08 -16.41 -39.22
CA TYR A 278 -6.62 -16.37 -40.62
C TYR A 278 -6.95 -15.04 -41.32
N ARG A 279 -8.12 -14.44 -41.03
CA ARG A 279 -8.51 -13.14 -41.58
C ARG A 279 -7.56 -12.02 -41.16
N ASN A 280 -6.96 -12.13 -39.99
CA ASN A 280 -6.05 -11.14 -39.41
C ASN A 280 -4.57 -11.42 -39.73
N MET A 281 -4.27 -12.38 -40.60
CA MET A 281 -2.94 -12.70 -41.07
C MET A 281 -2.74 -12.28 -42.53
N SER A 282 -1.48 -12.10 -42.93
CA SER A 282 -1.16 -12.03 -44.36
C SER A 282 -1.45 -13.37 -45.03
N GLN A 283 -1.79 -13.36 -46.32
CA GLN A 283 -2.11 -14.58 -47.08
C GLN A 283 -1.00 -15.65 -46.95
N ARG A 284 0.27 -15.24 -47.08
CA ARG A 284 1.43 -16.13 -46.92
C ARG A 284 1.54 -16.73 -45.52
N ALA A 285 1.28 -15.94 -44.48
CA ALA A 285 1.37 -16.42 -43.10
C ALA A 285 0.20 -17.37 -42.76
N ALA A 286 -1.00 -17.09 -43.26
CA ALA A 286 -2.15 -17.98 -43.12
C ALA A 286 -1.95 -19.31 -43.86
N GLU A 287 -1.37 -19.28 -45.06
CA GLU A 287 -1.00 -20.49 -45.82
C GLU A 287 0.04 -21.33 -45.07
N ALA A 288 1.10 -20.70 -44.55
CA ALA A 288 2.13 -21.37 -43.75
C ALA A 288 1.54 -22.01 -42.47
N LEU A 289 0.68 -21.29 -41.74
CA LEU A 289 0.02 -21.81 -40.55
C LEU A 289 -0.89 -23.01 -40.87
N LYS A 290 -1.61 -22.97 -42.00
CA LYS A 290 -2.44 -24.10 -42.46
C LYS A 290 -1.61 -25.31 -42.83
N GLU A 291 -0.48 -25.11 -43.50
CA GLU A 291 0.47 -26.17 -43.85
C GLU A 291 1.06 -26.80 -42.57
N ASP A 292 1.51 -25.98 -41.62
CA ASP A 292 1.99 -26.44 -40.32
C ASP A 292 0.93 -27.28 -39.60
N LEU A 293 -0.33 -26.83 -39.57
CA LEU A 293 -1.44 -27.57 -38.95
C LEU A 293 -1.73 -28.92 -39.62
N GLN A 294 -1.51 -29.04 -40.93
CA GLN A 294 -1.67 -30.29 -41.68
C GLN A 294 -0.51 -31.26 -41.46
N LEU A 295 0.72 -30.74 -41.43
CA LEU A 295 1.93 -31.51 -41.14
C LEU A 295 2.00 -31.95 -39.67
N MET A 296 1.35 -31.19 -38.79
CA MET A 296 1.29 -31.48 -37.37
C MET A 296 0.40 -32.71 -37.12
N GLY A 297 1.05 -33.79 -36.72
CA GLY A 297 0.41 -35.06 -36.37
C GLY A 297 -0.40 -34.99 -35.06
N PRO A 298 -0.69 -36.14 -34.42
CA PRO A 298 -1.37 -36.19 -33.14
C PRO A 298 -0.56 -35.45 -32.07
N VAL A 299 -1.17 -34.44 -31.46
CA VAL A 299 -0.59 -33.66 -30.34
C VAL A 299 -1.33 -33.97 -29.06
N ARG A 300 -0.66 -33.86 -27.91
CA ARG A 300 -1.33 -34.07 -26.62
C ARG A 300 -2.20 -32.87 -26.30
N VAL A 301 -3.38 -33.11 -25.76
CA VAL A 301 -4.32 -32.05 -25.32
C VAL A 301 -3.62 -31.08 -24.38
N ARG A 302 -2.79 -31.58 -23.46
CA ARG A 302 -2.00 -30.75 -22.54
C ARG A 302 -1.10 -29.75 -23.27
N ASP A 303 -0.42 -30.16 -24.33
CA ASP A 303 0.52 -29.30 -25.05
C ASP A 303 -0.24 -28.18 -25.79
N VAL A 304 -1.44 -28.48 -26.29
CA VAL A 304 -2.36 -27.51 -26.90
C VAL A 304 -2.84 -26.49 -25.87
N GLU A 305 -3.28 -26.95 -24.69
CA GLU A 305 -3.73 -26.07 -23.62
C GLU A 305 -2.61 -25.17 -23.07
N GLU A 306 -1.39 -25.70 -22.93
CA GLU A 306 -0.22 -24.91 -22.52
C GLU A 306 0.09 -23.81 -23.54
N ALA A 307 -0.02 -24.11 -24.84
CA ALA A 307 0.15 -23.10 -25.89
C ALA A 307 -0.97 -22.04 -25.87
N GLN A 308 -2.22 -22.46 -25.69
CA GLN A 308 -3.36 -21.53 -25.52
C GLN A 308 -3.18 -20.63 -24.30
N GLY A 309 -2.71 -21.18 -23.18
CA GLY A 309 -2.39 -20.42 -21.96
C GLY A 309 -1.30 -19.37 -22.19
N ARG A 310 -0.23 -19.71 -22.92
CA ARG A 310 0.81 -18.73 -23.30
C ARG A 310 0.26 -17.57 -24.14
N ILE A 311 -0.66 -17.85 -25.06
CA ILE A 311 -1.32 -16.82 -25.86
C ILE A 311 -2.20 -15.92 -24.99
N VAL A 312 -3.02 -16.51 -24.11
CA VAL A 312 -3.86 -15.75 -23.17
C VAL A 312 -3.02 -14.85 -22.25
N MET A 313 -1.85 -15.33 -21.79
CA MET A 313 -0.92 -14.48 -21.03
C MET A 313 -0.40 -13.31 -21.86
N ALA A 314 -0.06 -13.53 -23.13
CA ALA A 314 0.39 -12.45 -24.02
C ALA A 314 -0.70 -11.39 -24.24
N VAL A 315 -1.97 -11.81 -24.38
CA VAL A 315 -3.12 -10.89 -24.47
C VAL A 315 -3.20 -9.98 -23.25
N ARG A 316 -3.02 -10.55 -22.06
CA ARG A 316 -3.07 -9.79 -20.80
C ARG A 316 -1.93 -8.79 -20.65
N GLN A 317 -0.71 -9.16 -21.03
CA GLN A 317 0.41 -8.21 -21.04
C GLN A 317 0.15 -7.03 -21.98
N LEU A 318 -0.53 -7.28 -23.10
CA LEU A 318 -0.96 -6.23 -24.04
C LEU A 318 -2.10 -5.38 -23.48
N GLU A 319 -3.03 -5.96 -22.71
CA GLU A 319 -4.07 -5.24 -21.98
C GLU A 319 -3.48 -4.36 -20.86
N GLU A 320 -2.59 -4.90 -20.03
CA GLU A 320 -1.91 -4.18 -18.95
C GLU A 320 -1.07 -3.00 -19.45
N SER A 321 -0.49 -3.13 -20.65
CA SER A 321 0.24 -2.03 -21.30
C SER A 321 -0.68 -1.04 -22.04
N GLY A 322 -2.00 -1.24 -22.00
CA GLY A 322 -3.01 -0.39 -22.64
C GLY A 322 -3.02 -0.47 -24.17
N GLN A 323 -2.40 -1.50 -24.76
CA GLN A 323 -2.33 -1.66 -26.22
C GLN A 323 -3.55 -2.41 -26.78
N ILE A 324 -4.23 -3.19 -25.94
CA ILE A 324 -5.48 -3.91 -26.24
C ILE A 324 -6.51 -3.54 -25.19
N ILE A 325 -7.76 -3.41 -25.61
CA ILE A 325 -8.89 -3.23 -24.70
C ILE A 325 -9.75 -4.49 -24.80
N ILE A 326 -9.88 -5.21 -23.70
CA ILE A 326 -10.75 -6.39 -23.62
C ILE A 326 -12.11 -5.93 -23.12
N SER A 327 -13.12 -6.01 -23.99
CA SER A 327 -14.50 -5.70 -23.61
C SER A 327 -15.06 -6.86 -22.77
N ARG A 328 -14.84 -6.82 -21.46
CA ARG A 328 -15.32 -7.86 -20.52
C ARG A 328 -16.81 -7.70 -20.25
N GLY A 329 -17.65 -8.05 -21.22
CA GLY A 329 -19.07 -8.44 -21.02
C GLY A 329 -19.92 -7.56 -20.08
N GLY A 330 -19.66 -6.26 -19.99
CA GLY A 330 -20.33 -5.35 -19.06
C GLY A 330 -19.98 -3.90 -19.37
N GLN A 331 -20.87 -3.24 -20.10
CA GLN A 331 -21.00 -1.79 -20.28
C GLN A 331 -19.72 -0.96 -20.15
N GLU A 332 -18.98 -0.83 -21.25
CA GLU A 332 -18.31 0.43 -21.59
C GLU A 332 -18.23 0.51 -23.12
N GLU A 333 -19.32 0.96 -23.74
CA GLU A 333 -19.28 1.47 -25.11
C GLU A 333 -18.41 2.72 -25.12
N LEU A 334 -17.14 2.58 -25.48
CA LEU A 334 -16.32 3.72 -25.88
C LEU A 334 -16.65 4.06 -27.33
N ILE A 335 -17.37 5.17 -27.51
CA ILE A 335 -17.56 5.83 -28.80
C ILE A 335 -16.29 6.61 -29.13
N VAL A 336 -15.61 6.26 -30.22
CA VAL A 336 -14.78 7.16 -31.02
C VAL A 336 -14.98 6.85 -32.49
#